data_AF-A0A7T6ZB30-F1
#
_entry.id   AF-A0A7T6ZB30-F1
#
_cell.length_a   1.000
_cell.length_b   1.000
_cell.length_c   1.000
_cell.angle_alpha   90.00
_cell.angle_beta   90.00
_cell.angle_gamma   90.00
#
_symmetry.space_group_name_H-M   'P 1'
#
loop_
_entity.id
_entity.type
_entity.pdbx_description
1 polymer ?
#
loop_
_entity_poly.entity_id
_entity_poly.type
_entity_poly.pdbx_seq_one_letter_code
_entity_poly.pdbx_strand_id
1 'polypeptide(L)' 'MTRLSRVEMRRLLIDLCGIPRPFLENMDTETIQKLFEERLGSLEKEA' A
#
# COMPACT_ATOMS: atom_id res chain seq x y z
N MET A 1 12.76 8.91 -4.56
CA MET A 1 11.79 7.81 -4.63
C MET A 1 12.30 6.65 -3.78
N THR A 2 11.91 6.61 -2.51
CA THR A 2 12.14 5.48 -1.63
C THR A 2 11.38 4.27 -2.20
N ARG A 3 12.12 3.26 -2.70
CA ARG A 3 11.51 1.98 -3.09
C ARG A 3 11.10 1.25 -1.82
N LEU A 4 9.85 1.45 -1.39
CA LEU A 4 9.27 0.71 -0.27
C LEU A 4 9.22 -0.78 -0.63
N SER A 5 9.49 -1.64 0.35
CA SER A 5 9.34 -3.08 0.16
C SER A 5 7.86 -3.50 0.20
N ARG A 6 7.50 -4.67 -0.34
CA ARG A 6 6.13 -5.24 -0.26
C ARG A 6 5.63 -5.32 1.19
N VAL A 7 6.51 -5.57 2.15
CA VAL A 7 6.17 -5.65 3.58
C VAL A 7 5.80 -4.27 4.10
N GLU A 8 6.56 -3.24 3.74
CA GLU A 8 6.27 -1.86 4.13
C GLU A 8 5.00 -1.32 3.48
N MET A 9 4.78 -1.57 2.19
CA MET A 9 3.54 -1.19 1.52
C MET A 9 2.32 -1.81 2.21
N ARG A 10 2.39 -3.11 2.56
CA ARG A 10 1.32 -3.77 3.31
C ARG A 10 1.10 -3.15 4.68
N ARG A 11 2.18 -2.88 5.41
CA ARG A 11 2.09 -2.25 6.72
C ARG A 11 1.43 -0.88 6.64
N LEU A 12 1.81 -0.05 5.67
CA LEU A 12 1.22 1.25 5.43
C LEU A 12 -0.26 1.16 5.00
N LEU A 13 -0.62 0.19 4.17
CA LEU A 13 -2.02 -0.06 3.82
C LEU A 13 -2.87 -0.51 5.01
N ILE A 14 -2.29 -1.25 5.96
CA ILE A 14 -2.98 -1.63 7.21
C ILE A 14 -3.11 -0.41 8.11
N ASP A 15 -2.00 0.27 8.38
CA ASP A 15 -1.91 1.33 9.40
C ASP A 15 -2.63 2.62 8.95
N LEU A 16 -2.55 2.99 7.66
CA LEU A 16 -3.11 4.24 7.12
C LEU A 16 -4.47 4.03 6.46
N CYS A 17 -4.68 2.90 5.79
CA CYS A 17 -5.91 2.65 5.02
C CYS A 17 -6.86 1.67 5.71
N GLY A 18 -6.48 1.11 6.87
CA GLY A 18 -7.32 0.18 7.64
C GLY A 18 -7.57 -1.16 6.92
N ILE A 19 -6.75 -1.52 5.93
CA ILE A 19 -6.98 -2.72 5.12
C ILE A 19 -6.61 -3.96 5.95
N PRO A 20 -7.51 -4.96 6.09
CA PRO A 20 -7.21 -6.15 6.86
C PRO A 20 -6.01 -6.92 6.29
N ARG A 21 -5.08 -7.33 7.15
CA ARG A 21 -3.92 -8.14 6.76
C ARG A 21 -4.26 -9.40 5.93
N PRO A 22 -5.32 -10.18 6.24
CA PRO A 22 -5.67 -11.37 5.45
C PRO A 22 -6.03 -11.04 3.99
N PHE A 23 -6.54 -9.84 3.74
CA PHE A 23 -6.86 -9.36 2.39
C PHE A 23 -5.59 -9.09 1.57
N LEU A 24 -4.54 -8.58 2.22
CA LEU A 24 -3.25 -8.27 1.59
C LEU A 24 -2.29 -9.48 1.51
N GLU A 25 -2.54 -10.54 2.28
CA GLU A 25 -1.65 -11.70 2.36
C GLU A 25 -1.67 -12.52 1.06
N ASN A 26 -2.85 -12.62 0.42
CA ASN A 26 -3.08 -13.37 -0.81
C ASN A 26 -2.88 -12.53 -2.09
N MET A 27 -2.55 -11.25 -1.98
CA MET A 27 -2.35 -10.35 -3.13
C MET A 27 -0.92 -10.41 -3.65
N ASP A 28 -0.77 -10.44 -4.97
CA ASP A 28 0.54 -10.31 -5.64
C ASP A 28 1.18 -8.94 -5.41
N THR A 29 2.50 -8.88 -5.54
CA THR A 29 3.28 -7.64 -5.33
C THR A 29 2.79 -6.49 -6.22
N GLU A 30 2.46 -6.77 -7.49
CA GLU A 30 1.95 -5.75 -8.42
C GLU A 30 0.60 -5.20 -7.97
N THR A 31 -0.30 -6.05 -7.47
CA THR A 31 -1.60 -5.64 -6.95
C THR A 31 -1.47 -4.79 -5.70
N ILE A 32 -0.57 -5.18 -4.78
CA ILE A 32 -0.28 -4.38 -3.57
C ILE A 32 0.33 -3.04 -3.96
N GLN A 33 1.21 -3.00 -4.95
CA GLN A 33 1.79 -1.76 -5.44
C GLN A 33 0.73 -0.83 -6.04
N LYS A 34 -0.16 -1.33 -6.91
CA LYS A 34 -1.28 -0.55 -7.45
C LYS A 34 -2.18 -0.01 -6.36
N LEU A 35 -2.58 -0.87 -5.41
CA LEU A 35 -3.42 -0.47 -4.27
C LEU A 35 -2.73 0.59 -3.39
N PHE A 36 -1.42 0.45 -3.18
CA PHE A 36 -0.60 1.43 -2.49
C PHE A 36 -0.58 2.77 -3.22
N GLU A 37 -0.33 2.77 -4.54
CA GLU A 37 -0.35 3.99 -5.36
C GLU A 37 -1.73 4.64 -5.42
N GLU A 38 -2.81 3.88 -5.52
CA GLU A 38 -4.18 4.42 -5.52
C GLU A 38 -4.53 5.08 -4.19
N ARG A 39 -4.22 4.41 -3.07
CA ARG A 39 -4.59 4.88 -1.74
C ARG A 39 -3.66 5.95 -1.17
N LEU A 40 -2.36 5.80 -1.40
CA LEU A 40 -1.32 6.64 -0.81
C LEU A 40 -0.61 7.54 -1.83
N GLY A 41 -0.60 7.19 -3.12
CA GLY A 41 -0.11 8.11 -4.18
C GLY A 41 -1.00 9.33 -4.39
N SER A 42 -2.26 9.28 -3.93
CA SER A 42 -3.14 10.46 -3.88
C SER A 42 -2.70 11.48 -2.81
N LEU A 43 -1.98 11.07 -1.76
CA LEU A 43 -1.47 11.98 -0.72
C LEU A 43 -0.38 12.93 -1.22
N GLU A 44 0.35 12.58 -2.29
CA GLU A 44 1.35 13.48 -2.89
C GLU A 44 0.73 14.61 -3.72
N LYS A 45 -0.56 14.55 -4.07
CA LYS A 45 -1.23 15.59 -4.86
C LYS A 45 -1.93 16.67 -4.02
N GLU A 46 -2.07 16.45 -2.72
CA GLU A 46 -2.68 17.41 -1.79
C GLU A 46 -1.66 18.14 -0.90
N ALA A 47 -0.35 17.98 -1.16
CA ALA A 47 0.74 18.65 -0.45
C ALA A 47 1.41 19.78 -1.25
#